data_AF-A0A9P9EM93-F1
#
_entry.id   AF-A0A9P9EM93-F1
#
_cell.length_a   1.000
_cell.length_b   1.000
_cell.length_c   1.000
_cell.angle_alpha   90.00
_cell.angle_beta   90.00
_cell.angle_gamma   90.00
#
_symmetry.space_group_name_H-M   'P 1'
#
loop_
_entity.id
_entity.type
_entity.pdbx_description
1 polymer ?
#
loop_
_entity_poly.entity_id
_entity_poly.type
_entity_poly.pdbx_seq_one_letter_code
_entity_poly.pdbx_strand_id
1 'polypeptide(L)'
;MVSARDSSTATKTDDDSTETDESTKSVKTTTAEKSIIVVTIAVEALTTTFTPPAICTGHLSQMSAPGYALWLNEPQPVEGIQVSECYPSQFMKRYTSLVNESSSIAPLMSPLVCPKGWKTAKVWENGYIACCASGYNLAPPTVTSDTDRPAYGGTCYSPFTVGQTATVTAYDSENITATADWVASSSADQAYAHVIDGFALDLLVTTSTTASTSLETTSGAPSDTPSASASAAASSSKGSSKLSGGAIAGIVIGCLAVVGIALGVLFWLFRRRRSAPTEKHLGELDGDPHQEFEVHGSPADSALASSLTATEGRYYTGSVPPSEMVSNEVDTIGRPSDAVMSPLSAEVIAARNGRLQRAELDSGWKGY
;
A
#
# COMPACT_ATOMS: atom_id res chain seq x y z
N MET A 1 -13.84 -23.61 -80.15
CA MET A 1 -12.46 -23.34 -80.62
C MET A 1 -11.52 -23.61 -79.46
N VAL A 2 -10.57 -24.55 -79.67
CA VAL A 2 -9.33 -24.84 -78.91
C VAL A 2 -9.51 -25.39 -77.48
N SER A 3 -8.74 -26.35 -76.95
CA SER A 3 -8.12 -27.60 -77.40
C SER A 3 -7.65 -28.30 -76.09
N ALA A 4 -7.26 -29.58 -76.19
CA ALA A 4 -7.02 -30.53 -75.11
C ALA A 4 -5.67 -30.40 -74.34
N ARG A 5 -5.56 -31.16 -73.24
CA ARG A 5 -4.46 -32.09 -72.82
C ARG A 5 -3.82 -31.92 -71.43
N ASP A 6 -3.69 -33.10 -70.80
CA ASP A 6 -2.76 -33.62 -69.77
C ASP A 6 -1.45 -32.87 -69.49
N SER A 7 -1.00 -32.95 -68.22
CA SER A 7 0.38 -33.36 -67.88
C SER A 7 0.59 -33.65 -66.39
N SER A 8 1.27 -34.77 -66.14
CA SER A 8 1.84 -35.26 -64.88
C SER A 8 3.11 -34.54 -64.44
N THR A 9 3.38 -34.42 -63.14
CA THR A 9 4.74 -34.29 -62.53
C THR A 9 4.63 -34.56 -61.02
N ALA A 10 5.16 -35.68 -60.51
CA ALA A 10 6.53 -35.93 -60.06
C ALA A 10 6.74 -35.67 -58.55
N THR A 11 6.72 -36.77 -57.80
CA THR A 11 7.10 -36.89 -56.39
C THR A 11 8.63 -36.80 -56.29
N LYS A 12 9.14 -35.87 -55.47
CA LYS A 12 10.55 -35.82 -55.07
C LYS A 12 10.64 -36.05 -53.56
N THR A 13 11.21 -37.20 -53.23
CA THR A 13 11.68 -37.60 -51.91
C THR A 13 12.96 -36.84 -51.61
N ASP A 14 13.05 -36.18 -50.47
CA ASP A 14 14.32 -35.75 -49.89
C ASP A 14 14.36 -36.24 -48.44
N ASP A 15 15.27 -37.18 -48.20
CA ASP A 15 15.81 -37.61 -46.91
C ASP A 15 16.38 -36.40 -46.15
N ASP A 16 16.04 -36.25 -44.87
CA ASP A 16 16.83 -35.46 -43.95
C ASP A 16 17.08 -36.25 -42.66
N SER A 17 18.36 -36.48 -42.40
CA SER A 17 18.89 -37.30 -41.32
C SER A 17 19.16 -36.40 -40.13
N THR A 18 18.35 -36.47 -39.08
CA THR A 18 18.60 -35.68 -37.86
C THR A 18 19.44 -36.48 -36.88
N GLU A 19 20.71 -36.11 -36.82
CA GLU A 19 21.75 -36.58 -35.92
C GLU A 19 21.45 -36.13 -34.47
N THR A 20 21.27 -37.10 -33.57
CA THR A 20 21.17 -36.90 -32.12
C THR A 20 22.55 -36.62 -31.54
N ASP A 21 22.85 -35.36 -31.27
CA ASP A 21 24.06 -34.96 -30.55
C ASP A 21 23.70 -34.64 -29.08
N GLU A 22 24.04 -35.58 -28.19
CA GLU A 22 23.83 -35.54 -26.76
C GLU A 22 24.89 -34.62 -26.11
N SER A 23 24.66 -33.31 -26.15
CA SER A 23 25.53 -32.33 -25.49
C SER A 23 25.10 -32.12 -24.05
N THR A 24 25.85 -32.72 -23.11
CA THR A 24 25.73 -32.55 -21.66
C THR A 24 25.96 -31.09 -21.27
N LYS A 25 24.88 -30.30 -21.23
CA LYS A 25 24.92 -28.89 -20.86
C LYS A 25 25.02 -28.75 -19.34
N SER A 26 26.23 -28.49 -18.86
CA SER A 26 26.51 -28.18 -17.46
C SER A 26 25.68 -26.97 -17.00
N VAL A 27 24.67 -27.22 -16.15
CA VAL A 27 23.80 -26.19 -15.57
C VAL A 27 24.62 -25.42 -14.55
N LYS A 28 25.13 -24.27 -14.98
CA LYS A 28 25.79 -23.30 -14.11
C LYS A 28 24.71 -22.57 -13.30
N THR A 29 24.38 -23.12 -12.14
CA THR A 29 23.53 -22.47 -11.13
C THR A 29 24.15 -21.12 -10.78
N THR A 30 23.62 -20.06 -11.38
CA THR A 30 24.03 -18.70 -11.11
C THR A 30 23.19 -18.25 -9.93
N THR A 31 23.77 -18.35 -8.73
CA THR A 31 23.19 -17.79 -7.51
C THR A 31 22.97 -16.30 -7.76
N ALA A 32 21.71 -15.90 -8.01
CA ALA A 32 21.34 -14.51 -8.15
C ALA A 32 21.65 -13.83 -6.80
N GLU A 33 22.70 -13.03 -6.78
CA GLU A 33 23.10 -12.25 -5.62
C GLU A 33 21.92 -11.34 -5.27
N LYS A 34 21.34 -11.54 -4.09
CA LYS A 34 20.18 -10.80 -3.60
C LYS A 34 20.59 -9.34 -3.50
N SER A 35 20.18 -8.54 -4.47
CA SER A 35 20.50 -7.11 -4.52
C SER A 35 19.92 -6.43 -3.28
N ILE A 36 20.80 -5.88 -2.44
CA ILE A 36 20.42 -5.14 -1.23
C ILE A 36 19.91 -3.77 -1.70
N ILE A 37 18.60 -3.56 -1.63
CA ILE A 37 18.00 -2.25 -1.88
C ILE A 37 18.24 -1.39 -0.63
N VAL A 38 19.21 -0.47 -0.72
CA VAL A 38 19.41 0.55 0.32
C VAL A 38 18.31 1.60 0.18
N VAL A 39 17.25 1.47 0.97
CA VAL A 39 16.16 2.46 1.01
C VAL A 39 16.66 3.68 1.79
N THR A 40 16.94 4.77 1.07
CA THR A 40 17.29 6.05 1.72
C THR A 40 16.02 6.65 2.31
N ILE A 41 15.99 6.86 3.64
CA ILE A 41 14.86 7.48 4.33
C ILE A 41 14.74 8.93 3.85
N ALA A 42 13.63 9.26 3.21
CA ALA A 42 13.33 10.63 2.84
C ALA A 42 12.88 11.41 4.09
N VAL A 43 13.57 12.51 4.39
CA VAL A 43 13.23 13.42 5.50
C VAL A 43 12.68 14.72 4.93
N GLU A 44 11.53 15.16 5.43
CA GLU A 44 10.92 16.44 5.05
C GLU A 44 10.43 17.17 6.31
N ALA A 45 10.47 18.50 6.30
CA ALA A 45 10.08 19.30 7.46
C ALA A 45 8.62 19.75 7.38
N LEU A 46 7.88 19.61 8.47
CA LEU A 46 6.55 20.19 8.68
C LEU A 46 6.56 21.07 9.92
N THR A 47 7.07 22.29 9.75
CA THR A 47 7.23 23.29 10.84
C THR A 47 5.96 24.06 11.15
N THR A 48 4.91 23.93 10.33
CA THR A 48 3.64 24.64 10.50
C THR A 48 2.47 23.66 10.45
N THR A 49 1.40 23.98 11.17
CA THR A 49 0.18 23.18 11.16
C THR A 49 -0.50 23.26 9.78
N PHE A 50 -0.45 22.15 9.04
CA PHE A 50 -1.25 22.00 7.83
C PHE A 50 -2.75 21.99 8.18
N THR A 51 -3.55 22.77 7.45
CA THR A 51 -5.01 22.79 7.59
C THR A 51 -5.64 22.17 6.35
N PRO A 52 -6.14 20.93 6.43
CA PRO A 52 -6.78 20.31 5.29
C PRO A 52 -8.07 21.06 4.93
N PRO A 53 -8.48 21.06 3.64
CA PRO A 53 -9.80 21.51 3.24
C PRO A 53 -10.92 20.72 3.93
N ALA A 54 -12.11 21.31 4.04
CA ALA A 54 -13.24 20.69 4.74
C ALA A 54 -13.66 19.33 4.12
N ILE A 55 -13.47 19.14 2.80
CA ILE A 55 -13.78 17.89 2.10
C ILE A 55 -13.01 16.68 2.63
N CYS A 56 -11.84 16.91 3.24
CA CYS A 56 -11.01 15.86 3.82
C CYS A 56 -11.53 15.37 5.18
N THR A 57 -12.58 15.99 5.73
CA THR A 57 -13.12 15.60 7.03
C THR A 57 -14.18 14.51 6.84
N GLY A 58 -13.84 13.28 7.24
CA GLY A 58 -14.79 12.15 7.22
C GLY A 58 -14.97 11.49 5.86
N HIS A 59 -14.23 11.90 4.83
CA HIS A 59 -14.22 11.23 3.54
C HIS A 59 -13.36 9.95 3.59
N LEU A 60 -13.97 8.81 3.26
CA LEU A 60 -13.31 7.51 3.25
C LEU A 60 -13.13 7.03 1.82
N SER A 61 -11.97 6.46 1.53
CA SER A 61 -11.65 5.77 0.29
C SER A 61 -11.74 4.27 0.53
N GLN A 62 -12.53 3.56 -0.26
CA GLN A 62 -12.52 2.10 -0.28
C GLN A 62 -11.64 1.63 -1.44
N MET A 63 -10.53 0.98 -1.12
CA MET A 63 -9.61 0.44 -2.11
C MET A 63 -10.16 -0.84 -2.74
N SER A 64 -9.69 -1.15 -3.96
CA SER A 64 -9.94 -2.44 -4.60
C SER A 64 -9.25 -3.59 -3.83
N ALA A 65 -9.56 -4.82 -4.20
CA ALA A 65 -9.09 -6.03 -3.51
C ALA A 65 -7.55 -6.04 -3.32
N PRO A 66 -7.05 -6.70 -2.25
CA PRO A 66 -7.79 -7.48 -1.27
C PRO A 66 -8.23 -6.66 -0.05
N GLY A 67 -9.43 -6.96 0.46
CA GLY A 67 -9.85 -6.53 1.81
C GLY A 67 -10.81 -5.34 1.89
N TYR A 68 -10.99 -4.57 0.82
CA TYR A 68 -11.99 -3.47 0.76
C TYR A 68 -11.94 -2.52 1.98
N ALA A 69 -10.74 -2.32 2.51
CA ALA A 69 -10.53 -1.51 3.70
C ALA A 69 -10.92 -0.05 3.43
N LEU A 70 -11.52 0.58 4.43
CA LEU A 70 -11.93 1.98 4.38
C LEU A 70 -10.80 2.84 4.93
N TRP A 71 -10.22 3.70 4.12
CA TRP A 71 -9.10 4.57 4.48
C TRP A 71 -9.52 6.03 4.47
N LEU A 72 -9.25 6.75 5.56
CA LEU A 72 -9.45 8.19 5.64
C LEU A 72 -8.50 8.89 4.66
N ASN A 73 -9.08 9.43 3.60
CA ASN A 73 -8.36 10.10 2.51
C ASN A 73 -7.14 9.29 2.05
N GLU A 74 -7.30 8.10 1.48
CA GLU A 74 -6.13 7.36 0.95
C GLU A 74 -5.34 8.26 -0.03
N PRO A 75 -4.04 8.57 0.21
CA PRO A 75 -3.30 9.51 -0.62
C PRO A 75 -3.21 9.09 -2.08
N GLN A 76 -3.20 7.79 -2.35
CA GLN A 76 -3.18 7.22 -3.70
C GLN A 76 -4.05 5.95 -3.76
N PRO A 77 -5.38 6.09 -3.92
CA PRO A 77 -6.31 4.97 -3.84
C PRO A 77 -6.22 4.01 -5.03
N VAL A 78 -5.75 4.51 -6.18
CA VAL A 78 -5.52 3.75 -7.40
C VAL A 78 -4.36 4.38 -8.18
N GLU A 79 -3.74 3.64 -9.08
CA GLU A 79 -2.65 4.15 -9.91
C GLU A 79 -3.10 5.37 -10.73
N GLY A 80 -2.28 6.43 -10.75
CA GLY A 80 -2.57 7.66 -11.50
C GLY A 80 -3.51 8.65 -10.80
N ILE A 81 -4.17 8.28 -9.71
CA ILE A 81 -5.06 9.16 -8.94
C ILE A 81 -4.43 9.46 -7.57
N GLN A 82 -4.24 10.73 -7.25
CA GLN A 82 -3.71 11.17 -5.94
C GLN A 82 -4.65 12.15 -5.24
N VAL A 83 -4.97 11.88 -3.98
CA VAL A 83 -5.76 12.77 -3.10
C VAL A 83 -4.79 13.63 -2.28
N SER A 84 -4.01 14.45 -2.98
CA SER A 84 -2.91 15.22 -2.36
C SER A 84 -3.38 16.41 -1.50
N GLU A 85 -4.60 16.91 -1.72
CA GLU A 85 -5.13 18.09 -1.02
C GLU A 85 -5.43 17.86 0.47
N CYS A 86 -5.53 16.60 0.90
CA CYS A 86 -5.81 16.22 2.28
C CYS A 86 -4.55 16.01 3.13
N TYR A 87 -3.37 16.19 2.53
CA TYR A 87 -2.08 16.01 3.20
C TYR A 87 -1.17 17.22 3.00
N PRO A 88 -0.20 17.43 3.90
CA PRO A 88 0.87 18.39 3.66
C PRO A 88 1.61 18.05 2.35
N SER A 89 1.93 19.05 1.54
CA SER A 89 2.64 18.82 0.26
C SER A 89 4.02 18.18 0.45
N GLN A 90 4.67 18.43 1.59
CA GLN A 90 5.93 17.79 1.98
C GLN A 90 5.78 16.28 2.17
N PHE A 91 4.65 15.85 2.75
CA PHE A 91 4.31 14.45 2.89
C PHE A 91 4.14 13.81 1.51
N MET A 92 3.29 14.42 0.68
CA MET A 92 2.96 13.90 -0.66
C MET A 92 4.15 13.86 -1.62
N LYS A 93 5.12 14.77 -1.45
CA LYS A 93 6.35 14.80 -2.28
C LYS A 93 7.18 13.52 -2.18
N ARG A 94 7.09 12.81 -1.06
CA ARG A 94 7.88 11.60 -0.77
C ARG A 94 7.04 10.37 -0.50
N TYR A 95 5.73 10.54 -0.34
CA TYR A 95 4.79 9.43 -0.24
C TYR A 95 4.84 8.60 -1.52
N THR A 96 4.96 7.29 -1.37
CA THR A 96 4.87 6.34 -2.49
C THR A 96 3.94 5.20 -2.06
N SER A 97 2.86 4.98 -2.80
CA SER A 97 2.02 3.79 -2.65
C SER A 97 2.66 2.63 -3.41
N LEU A 98 2.77 1.47 -2.79
CA LEU A 98 3.20 0.25 -3.47
C LEU A 98 1.94 -0.41 -4.02
N VAL A 99 1.61 -0.14 -5.28
CA VAL A 99 0.42 -0.74 -5.91
C VAL A 99 0.41 -2.26 -5.73
N ASN A 100 -0.73 -2.81 -5.30
CA ASN A 100 -0.98 -4.24 -5.00
C ASN A 100 -0.34 -4.80 -3.71
N GLU A 101 0.49 -4.05 -3.03
CA GLU A 101 0.90 -4.36 -1.66
C GLU A 101 0.17 -3.35 -0.79
N SER A 102 -0.63 -3.78 0.19
CA SER A 102 -1.38 -2.88 1.08
C SER A 102 -0.43 -2.11 2.03
N SER A 103 0.52 -1.38 1.45
CA SER A 103 1.75 -0.88 2.01
C SER A 103 2.11 0.43 1.30
N SER A 104 2.63 1.36 2.06
CA SER A 104 3.07 2.66 1.58
C SER A 104 4.40 3.04 2.22
N ILE A 105 5.16 3.85 1.51
CA ILE A 105 6.40 4.45 2.02
C ILE A 105 6.09 5.89 2.38
N ALA A 106 5.90 6.14 3.67
CA ALA A 106 5.70 7.49 4.22
C ALA A 106 7.05 8.13 4.60
N PRO A 107 7.27 9.43 4.27
CA PRO A 107 8.47 10.14 4.68
C PRO A 107 8.56 10.30 6.19
N LEU A 108 9.79 10.41 6.69
CA LEU A 108 10.03 10.87 8.05
C LEU A 108 9.83 12.38 8.12
N MET A 109 8.93 12.84 8.98
CA MET A 109 8.68 14.28 9.14
C MET A 109 9.57 14.85 10.26
N SER A 110 10.53 15.72 9.94
CA SER A 110 11.42 16.29 10.96
C SER A 110 11.87 17.71 10.60
N PRO A 111 11.50 18.73 11.40
CA PRO A 111 10.56 18.66 12.53
C PRO A 111 9.12 18.35 12.08
N LEU A 112 8.30 17.83 12.99
CA LEU A 112 6.89 17.50 12.79
C LEU A 112 5.99 18.28 13.75
N VAL A 113 4.97 18.91 13.18
CA VAL A 113 3.77 19.41 13.85
C VAL A 113 2.56 18.66 13.28
N CYS A 114 1.73 18.04 14.12
CA CYS A 114 0.55 17.32 13.64
C CYS A 114 -0.40 18.26 12.88
N PRO A 115 -1.00 17.82 11.75
CA PRO A 115 -1.99 18.61 11.03
C PRO A 115 -3.22 18.98 11.87
N LYS A 116 -3.94 20.03 11.47
CA LYS A 116 -5.21 20.39 12.08
C LYS A 116 -6.22 19.25 11.90
N GLY A 117 -6.93 18.92 12.98
CA GLY A 117 -7.84 17.76 13.01
C GLY A 117 -7.12 16.44 13.30
N TRP A 118 -5.81 16.46 13.50
CA TRP A 118 -5.01 15.33 13.97
C TRP A 118 -4.51 15.59 15.40
N LYS A 119 -4.26 14.52 16.15
CA LYS A 119 -3.72 14.55 17.50
C LYS A 119 -2.40 13.77 17.55
N THR A 120 -1.51 14.17 18.45
CA THR A 120 -0.36 13.35 18.82
C THR A 120 -0.88 12.09 19.53
N ALA A 121 -0.87 10.96 18.85
CA ALA A 121 -1.37 9.70 19.36
C ALA A 121 -0.37 9.03 20.31
N LYS A 122 0.93 9.22 20.07
CA LYS A 122 2.01 8.71 20.93
C LYS A 122 3.26 9.58 20.81
N VAL A 123 4.00 9.67 21.92
CA VAL A 123 5.30 10.33 22.04
C VAL A 123 6.29 9.31 22.59
N TRP A 124 7.50 9.28 22.03
CA TRP A 124 8.61 8.45 22.49
C TRP A 124 9.69 9.31 23.17
N GLU A 125 10.55 8.68 23.96
CA GLU A 125 11.56 9.36 24.78
C GLU A 125 12.56 10.18 23.96
N ASN A 126 12.87 9.76 22.73
CA ASN A 126 13.76 10.46 21.81
C ASN A 126 13.08 11.66 21.10
N GLY A 127 11.85 11.98 21.47
CA GLY A 127 11.04 13.04 20.88
C GLY A 127 10.42 12.73 19.53
N TYR A 128 10.49 11.48 19.11
CA TYR A 128 9.68 10.97 18.01
C TYR A 128 8.20 10.93 18.42
N ILE A 129 7.31 11.26 17.50
CA ILE A 129 5.87 11.31 17.69
C ILE A 129 5.15 10.67 16.50
N ALA A 130 3.94 10.20 16.77
CA ALA A 130 3.01 9.70 15.76
C ALA A 130 1.71 10.50 15.83
N CYS A 131 1.29 11.06 14.71
CA CYS A 131 0.04 11.79 14.57
C CYS A 131 -1.03 10.87 13.96
N CYS A 132 -2.22 10.85 14.57
CA CYS A 132 -3.42 10.21 14.01
C CYS A 132 -4.54 11.24 13.88
N ALA A 133 -5.47 11.04 12.95
CA ALA A 133 -6.69 11.83 12.88
C ALA A 133 -7.45 11.81 14.22
N SER A 134 -8.14 12.90 14.54
CA SER A 134 -8.92 12.98 15.78
C SER A 134 -9.99 11.90 15.81
N GLY A 135 -10.11 11.20 16.93
CA GLY A 135 -10.98 10.02 17.08
C GLY A 135 -10.33 8.69 16.71
N TYR A 136 -9.17 8.71 16.04
CA TYR A 136 -8.43 7.48 15.70
C TYR A 136 -7.44 7.12 16.81
N ASN A 137 -7.20 5.82 16.96
CA ASN A 137 -6.20 5.23 17.83
C ASN A 137 -5.00 4.75 16.99
N LEU A 138 -3.82 4.74 17.57
CA LEU A 138 -2.62 4.21 16.91
C LEU A 138 -2.50 2.71 17.18
N ALA A 139 -2.42 1.91 16.11
CA ALA A 139 -1.89 0.55 16.14
C ALA A 139 -0.42 0.59 15.66
N PRO A 140 0.58 0.44 16.54
CA PRO A 140 1.97 0.36 16.11
C PRO A 140 2.21 -0.88 15.25
N PRO A 141 3.25 -0.88 14.40
CA PRO A 141 3.58 -2.05 13.59
C PRO A 141 3.93 -3.25 14.49
N THR A 142 3.51 -4.46 14.10
CA THR A 142 3.89 -5.70 14.81
C THR A 142 5.39 -5.98 14.71
N VAL A 143 6.01 -5.57 13.60
CA VAL A 143 7.45 -5.68 13.35
C VAL A 143 8.02 -4.30 13.06
N THR A 144 8.95 -3.85 13.89
CA THR A 144 9.65 -2.59 13.69
C THR A 144 10.80 -2.81 12.71
N SER A 145 10.66 -2.33 11.47
CA SER A 145 11.72 -2.39 10.45
C SER A 145 12.80 -1.31 10.65
N ASP A 146 12.44 -0.21 11.32
CA ASP A 146 13.31 0.92 11.63
C ASP A 146 13.14 1.28 13.11
N THR A 147 14.16 1.00 13.93
CA THR A 147 14.12 1.23 15.39
C THR A 147 14.03 2.71 15.74
N ASP A 148 14.49 3.60 14.86
CA ASP A 148 14.41 5.05 15.05
C ASP A 148 13.02 5.59 14.67
N ARG A 149 12.21 4.79 13.96
CA ARG A 149 10.82 5.09 13.59
C ARG A 149 9.84 4.04 14.11
N PRO A 150 9.61 3.99 15.43
CA PRO A 150 8.77 2.95 16.05
C PRO A 150 7.29 2.99 15.64
N ALA A 151 6.83 4.02 14.92
CA ALA A 151 5.49 4.08 14.35
C ALA A 151 5.46 3.82 12.83
N TYR A 152 6.61 3.67 12.18
CA TYR A 152 6.67 3.45 10.74
C TYR A 152 6.09 2.08 10.36
N GLY A 153 5.14 2.08 9.42
CA GLY A 153 4.34 0.90 9.10
C GLY A 153 3.22 0.61 10.10
N GLY A 154 3.01 1.48 11.10
CA GLY A 154 1.82 1.46 11.93
C GLY A 154 0.60 2.01 11.19
N THR A 155 -0.57 1.84 11.79
CA THR A 155 -1.85 2.25 11.21
C THR A 155 -2.69 2.97 12.26
N CYS A 156 -3.27 4.11 11.90
CA CYS A 156 -4.31 4.72 12.73
C CYS A 156 -5.64 4.03 12.41
N TYR A 157 -6.47 3.74 13.40
CA TYR A 157 -7.77 3.10 13.19
C TYR A 157 -8.88 3.71 14.05
N SER A 158 -10.11 3.66 13.56
CA SER A 158 -11.32 4.05 14.28
C SER A 158 -12.39 2.97 14.07
N PRO A 159 -12.90 2.34 15.15
CA PRO A 159 -13.98 1.37 15.01
C PRO A 159 -15.29 2.06 14.61
N PHE A 160 -16.10 1.36 13.82
CA PHE A 160 -17.48 1.76 13.57
C PHE A 160 -18.43 1.16 14.60
N THR A 161 -19.52 1.89 14.86
CA THR A 161 -20.69 1.32 15.52
C THR A 161 -21.63 0.72 14.48
N VAL A 162 -22.27 -0.42 14.78
CA VAL A 162 -23.23 -1.04 13.84
C VAL A 162 -24.35 -0.05 13.54
N GLY A 163 -24.63 0.17 12.26
CA GLY A 163 -25.61 1.14 11.77
C GLY A 163 -25.05 2.56 11.55
N GLN A 164 -23.79 2.82 11.91
CA GLN A 164 -23.13 4.09 11.59
C GLN A 164 -22.98 4.24 10.08
N THR A 165 -23.32 5.43 9.58
CA THR A 165 -23.15 5.79 8.18
C THR A 165 -21.87 6.58 7.96
N ALA A 166 -21.22 6.37 6.80
CA ALA A 166 -20.06 7.13 6.37
C ALA A 166 -20.10 7.32 4.85
N THR A 167 -19.66 8.47 4.35
CA THR A 167 -19.52 8.70 2.92
C THR A 167 -18.23 8.05 2.43
N VAL A 168 -18.37 7.06 1.54
CA VAL A 168 -17.26 6.26 1.00
C VAL A 168 -17.18 6.47 -0.51
N THR A 169 -16.00 6.82 -0.99
CA THR A 169 -15.66 6.75 -2.42
C THR A 169 -14.94 5.45 -2.69
N ALA A 170 -15.57 4.59 -3.48
CA ALA A 170 -15.03 3.30 -3.89
C ALA A 170 -14.20 3.43 -5.17
N TYR A 171 -13.07 2.73 -5.18
CA TYR A 171 -12.15 2.65 -6.29
C TYR A 171 -12.01 1.20 -6.75
N ASP A 172 -11.95 1.00 -8.07
CA ASP A 172 -11.54 -0.28 -8.65
C ASP A 172 -10.02 -0.29 -8.90
N SER A 173 -9.53 -1.14 -9.80
CA SER A 173 -8.10 -1.21 -10.14
C SER A 173 -7.63 -0.08 -11.06
N GLU A 174 -8.54 0.69 -11.66
CA GLU A 174 -8.22 1.68 -12.69
C GLU A 174 -8.78 3.07 -12.38
N ASN A 175 -9.97 3.19 -11.77
CA ASN A 175 -10.69 4.46 -11.62
C ASN A 175 -11.58 4.53 -10.37
N ILE A 176 -12.14 5.71 -10.14
CA ILE A 176 -13.25 5.93 -9.20
C ILE A 176 -14.47 5.19 -9.75
N THR A 177 -15.06 4.32 -8.93
CA THR A 177 -16.27 3.59 -9.31
C THR A 177 -17.52 4.34 -8.87
N ALA A 178 -17.61 4.74 -7.59
CA ALA A 178 -18.79 5.42 -7.04
C ALA A 178 -18.49 6.13 -5.71
N THR A 179 -19.31 7.12 -5.35
CA THR A 179 -19.36 7.69 -3.99
C THR A 179 -20.75 7.46 -3.42
N ALA A 180 -20.84 6.81 -2.26
CA ALA A 180 -22.12 6.45 -1.64
C ALA A 180 -22.05 6.48 -0.11
N ASP A 181 -23.23 6.55 0.52
CA ASP A 181 -23.36 6.31 1.95
C ASP A 181 -23.22 4.83 2.24
N TRP A 182 -22.14 4.48 2.94
CA TRP A 182 -21.88 3.14 3.42
C TRP A 182 -22.35 3.01 4.87
N VAL A 183 -22.89 1.85 5.24
CA VAL A 183 -23.41 1.59 6.59
C VAL A 183 -22.65 0.43 7.22
N ALA A 184 -22.08 0.67 8.39
CA ALA A 184 -21.39 -0.35 9.16
C ALA A 184 -22.36 -1.48 9.54
N SER A 185 -21.98 -2.69 9.16
CA SER A 185 -22.80 -3.89 9.35
C SER A 185 -22.33 -4.74 10.51
N SER A 186 -21.08 -4.55 10.92
CA SER A 186 -20.45 -5.28 12.02
C SER A 186 -19.69 -4.33 12.94
N SER A 187 -19.52 -4.73 14.20
CA SER A 187 -18.64 -4.03 15.14
C SER A 187 -17.15 -4.25 14.85
N ALA A 188 -16.84 -5.14 13.90
CA ALA A 188 -15.48 -5.37 13.42
C ALA A 188 -15.13 -4.43 12.26
N ASP A 189 -16.09 -3.67 11.72
CA ASP A 189 -15.82 -2.71 10.66
C ASP A 189 -15.02 -1.54 11.26
N GLN A 190 -13.98 -1.11 10.56
CA GLN A 190 -13.10 -0.02 11.00
C GLN A 190 -12.71 0.86 9.83
N ALA A 191 -12.47 2.14 10.12
CA ALA A 191 -11.75 3.04 9.22
C ALA A 191 -10.28 3.08 9.62
N TYR A 192 -9.41 3.15 8.63
CA TYR A 192 -7.95 3.24 8.79
C TYR A 192 -7.45 4.61 8.33
N ALA A 193 -6.27 5.01 8.76
CA ALA A 193 -5.58 6.19 8.25
C ALA A 193 -4.07 5.98 8.34
N HIS A 194 -3.33 6.63 7.45
CA HIS A 194 -1.87 6.64 7.52
C HIS A 194 -1.40 7.37 8.77
N VAL A 195 -0.37 6.83 9.43
CA VAL A 195 0.32 7.53 10.50
C VAL A 195 1.21 8.60 9.86
N ILE A 196 1.15 9.83 10.37
CA ILE A 196 2.16 10.86 10.05
C ILE A 196 3.14 10.89 11.22
N ASP A 197 4.37 10.44 10.99
CA ASP A 197 5.35 10.22 12.04
C ASP A 197 6.64 11.03 11.85
N GLY A 198 7.33 11.27 12.96
CA GLY A 198 8.66 11.87 12.97
C GLY A 198 8.95 12.67 14.22
N PHE A 199 9.94 13.57 14.20
CA PHE A 199 10.43 14.21 15.42
C PHE A 199 9.72 15.53 15.71
N ALA A 200 9.17 15.67 16.92
CA ALA A 200 8.41 16.86 17.30
C ALA A 200 9.28 18.13 17.21
N LEU A 201 8.70 19.21 16.66
CA LEU A 201 9.36 20.52 16.61
C LEU A 201 9.78 21.02 18.01
N ASP A 202 8.91 20.85 19.00
CA ASP A 202 9.07 21.42 20.34
C ASP A 202 10.20 20.76 21.14
N LEU A 203 10.55 19.51 20.82
CA LEU A 203 11.57 18.75 21.57
C LEU A 203 12.99 19.01 21.06
N LEU A 204 13.14 19.50 19.83
CA LEU A 204 14.45 19.94 19.31
C LEU A 204 14.92 21.24 19.96
N VAL A 205 13.99 22.03 20.52
CA VAL A 205 14.30 23.31 21.15
C VAL A 205 14.96 23.11 22.52
N THR A 206 14.55 22.09 23.29
CA THR A 206 15.06 21.85 24.65
C THR A 206 16.52 21.35 24.66
N THR A 207 16.95 20.60 23.64
CA THR A 207 18.32 20.06 23.59
C THR A 207 19.37 21.10 23.20
N SER A 208 18.96 22.22 22.61
CA SER A 208 19.89 23.26 22.15
C SER A 208 20.25 24.31 23.22
N THR A 209 19.57 24.34 24.37
CA THR A 209 19.73 25.42 25.37
C THR A 209 20.70 25.10 26.52
N THR A 210 21.21 23.86 26.66
CA THR A 210 22.05 23.48 27.82
C THR A 210 23.57 23.65 27.60
N ALA A 211 24.02 24.19 26.46
CA ALA A 211 25.45 24.35 26.15
C ALA A 211 25.92 25.81 26.03
N SER A 212 25.31 26.74 26.76
CA SER A 212 25.85 28.10 26.91
C SER A 212 25.92 28.49 28.38
N THR A 213 26.87 27.89 29.09
CA THR A 213 27.44 28.46 30.31
C THR A 213 28.22 29.72 29.90
N SER A 214 27.52 30.85 29.77
CA SER A 214 28.13 32.15 29.67
C SER A 214 28.72 32.53 31.03
N LEU A 215 30.05 32.67 31.09
CA LEU A 215 30.76 33.35 32.17
C LEU A 215 30.20 34.77 32.32
N GLU A 216 29.52 35.03 33.44
CA GLU A 216 29.23 36.38 33.91
C GLU A 216 30.55 37.13 34.13
N THR A 217 30.76 38.21 33.38
CA THR A 217 31.74 39.24 33.72
C THR A 217 30.98 40.54 34.00
N THR A 218 31.26 41.07 35.18
CA THR A 218 30.64 42.19 35.85
C THR A 218 30.91 43.55 35.17
N SER A 219 29.93 44.45 35.34
CA SER A 219 30.04 45.89 35.59
C SER A 219 30.08 46.89 34.42
N GLY A 220 29.11 47.82 34.45
CA GLY A 220 29.23 49.14 33.83
C GLY A 220 27.92 49.73 33.27
N ALA A 221 27.26 50.59 34.05
CA ALA A 221 26.21 51.52 33.60
C ALA A 221 26.76 52.97 33.60
N PRO A 222 26.02 54.02 33.18
CA PRO A 222 25.18 54.21 31.98
C PRO A 222 25.58 55.50 31.19
N SER A 223 25.05 55.73 29.98
CA SER A 223 24.92 57.10 29.43
C SER A 223 23.92 57.19 28.28
N ASP A 224 23.03 58.18 28.37
CA ASP A 224 22.03 58.61 27.41
C ASP A 224 22.62 59.13 26.08
N THR A 225 21.90 58.92 24.97
CA THR A 225 21.55 59.95 23.96
C THR A 225 20.64 59.39 22.85
N PRO A 226 19.62 60.13 22.37
CA PRO A 226 18.78 59.72 21.26
C PRO A 226 19.24 60.34 19.93
N SER A 227 19.13 59.60 18.81
CA SER A 227 19.11 60.22 17.48
C SER A 227 18.36 59.34 16.47
N ALA A 228 17.40 59.97 15.79
CA ALA A 228 16.65 59.43 14.67
C ALA A 228 17.53 59.14 13.45
N SER A 229 17.14 58.19 12.59
CA SER A 229 16.87 58.40 11.16
C SER A 229 16.56 57.07 10.45
N ALA A 230 15.94 57.20 9.28
CA ALA A 230 15.17 56.25 8.50
C ALA A 230 15.96 55.24 7.62
N SER A 231 15.19 54.43 6.87
CA SER A 231 15.55 53.62 5.68
C SER A 231 15.95 52.16 5.99
N ALA A 232 15.57 51.12 5.24
CA ALA A 232 14.80 50.98 4.02
C ALA A 232 14.23 49.53 3.97
N ALA A 233 13.08 49.36 3.33
CA ALA A 233 12.53 48.05 3.01
C ALA A 233 13.37 47.35 1.93
N ALA A 234 13.94 46.19 2.25
CA ALA A 234 14.59 45.31 1.29
C ALA A 234 13.57 44.30 0.73
N SER A 235 12.98 44.64 -0.41
CA SER A 235 12.18 43.71 -1.22
C SER A 235 13.10 42.72 -1.94
N SER A 236 13.23 41.50 -1.42
CA SER A 236 13.92 40.41 -2.09
C SER A 236 13.08 39.85 -3.24
N SER A 237 13.35 40.32 -4.47
CA SER A 237 12.77 39.77 -5.69
C SER A 237 13.36 38.39 -5.99
N LYS A 238 12.54 37.34 -5.85
CA LYS A 238 12.88 35.98 -6.28
C LYS A 238 12.90 35.95 -7.81
N GLY A 239 14.09 35.94 -8.41
CA GLY A 239 14.27 35.74 -9.84
C GLY A 239 13.89 34.32 -10.23
N SER A 240 12.81 34.16 -10.99
CA SER A 240 12.45 32.89 -11.63
C SER A 240 13.45 32.61 -12.76
N SER A 241 14.36 31.66 -12.55
CA SER A 241 15.26 31.16 -13.58
C SER A 241 14.47 30.45 -14.67
N LYS A 242 14.17 31.18 -15.76
CA LYS A 242 13.59 30.60 -16.97
C LYS A 242 14.65 29.73 -17.63
N LEU A 243 14.32 28.45 -17.83
CA LEU A 243 15.16 27.51 -18.55
C LEU A 243 15.41 28.07 -19.96
N SER A 244 16.69 28.14 -20.35
CA SER A 244 17.11 28.62 -21.66
C SER A 244 16.33 27.88 -22.75
N GLY A 245 15.83 28.61 -23.76
CA GLY A 245 15.04 28.04 -24.85
C GLY A 245 15.75 26.87 -25.54
N GLY A 246 17.09 26.84 -25.52
CA GLY A 246 17.88 25.71 -26.02
C GLY A 246 17.68 24.40 -25.24
N ALA A 247 17.48 24.45 -23.92
CA ALA A 247 17.23 23.26 -23.12
C ALA A 247 15.83 22.68 -23.39
N ILE A 248 14.85 23.55 -23.58
CA ILE A 248 13.47 23.15 -23.90
C ILE A 248 13.42 22.50 -25.29
N ALA A 249 14.11 23.06 -26.29
CA ALA A 249 14.16 22.50 -27.64
C ALA A 249 14.79 21.10 -27.69
N GLY A 250 15.84 20.85 -26.89
CA GLY A 250 16.51 19.55 -26.83
C GLY A 250 15.61 18.42 -26.32
N ILE A 251 14.80 18.69 -25.29
CA ILE A 251 13.90 17.68 -24.69
C ILE A 251 12.82 17.26 -25.69
N VAL A 252 12.24 18.22 -26.43
CA VAL A 252 11.15 17.93 -27.38
C VAL A 252 11.62 17.03 -28.52
N ILE A 253 12.81 17.27 -29.07
CA ILE A 253 13.37 16.43 -30.15
C ILE A 253 13.69 15.02 -29.64
N GLY A 254 14.21 14.91 -28.40
CA GLY A 254 14.48 13.62 -27.76
C GLY A 254 13.20 12.78 -27.59
N CYS A 255 12.11 13.37 -27.10
CA CYS A 255 10.84 12.66 -26.93
C CYS A 255 10.27 12.16 -28.26
N LEU A 256 10.33 12.97 -29.33
CA LEU A 256 9.84 12.56 -30.65
C LEU A 256 10.60 11.36 -31.23
N ALA A 257 11.92 11.29 -31.02
CA ALA A 257 12.73 10.15 -31.46
C ALA A 257 12.37 8.86 -30.72
N VAL A 258 12.18 8.93 -29.40
CA VAL A 258 11.80 7.76 -28.57
C VAL A 258 10.41 7.24 -28.94
N VAL A 259 9.43 8.13 -29.12
CA VAL A 259 8.07 7.75 -29.53
C VAL A 259 8.08 7.09 -30.91
N GLY A 260 8.86 7.61 -31.86
CA GLY A 260 9.01 7.01 -33.20
C GLY A 260 9.57 5.59 -33.14
N ILE A 261 10.59 5.34 -32.32
CA ILE A 261 11.18 3.99 -32.13
C ILE A 261 10.18 3.06 -31.46
N ALA A 262 9.50 3.50 -30.41
CA ALA A 262 8.51 2.69 -29.70
C ALA A 262 7.37 2.22 -30.61
N LEU A 263 6.81 3.14 -31.42
CA LEU A 263 5.77 2.82 -32.40
C LEU A 263 6.29 1.88 -33.50
N GLY A 264 7.53 2.06 -33.97
CA GLY A 264 8.17 1.18 -34.93
C GLY A 264 8.32 -0.26 -34.42
N VAL A 265 8.74 -0.42 -33.15
CA VAL A 265 8.88 -1.73 -32.50
C VAL A 265 7.52 -2.40 -32.30
N LEU A 266 6.52 -1.67 -31.80
CA LEU A 266 5.16 -2.18 -31.64
C LEU A 266 4.57 -2.65 -32.97
N PHE A 267 4.71 -1.87 -34.03
CA PHE A 267 4.24 -2.24 -35.36
C PHE A 267 4.95 -3.50 -35.90
N TRP A 268 6.26 -3.61 -35.70
CA TRP A 268 7.02 -4.79 -36.12
C TRP A 268 6.60 -6.06 -35.38
N LEU A 269 6.34 -5.98 -34.07
CA LEU A 269 5.87 -7.11 -33.26
C LEU A 269 4.45 -7.56 -33.67
N PHE A 270 3.54 -6.61 -33.97
CA PHE A 270 2.21 -6.96 -34.47
C PHE A 270 2.25 -7.58 -35.86
N ARG A 271 3.16 -7.14 -36.73
CA ARG A 271 3.35 -7.74 -38.05
C ARG A 271 3.88 -9.17 -37.95
N ARG A 272 4.82 -9.43 -37.03
CA ARG A 272 5.39 -10.77 -36.83
C ARG A 272 4.39 -11.77 -36.24
N ARG A 273 3.42 -11.32 -35.45
CA ARG A 273 2.41 -12.19 -34.82
C ARG A 273 1.28 -12.66 -35.75
N ARG A 274 1.09 -12.06 -36.93
CA ARG A 274 -0.04 -12.39 -37.83
C ARG A 274 0.20 -13.56 -38.79
N SER A 275 1.29 -14.32 -38.65
CA SER A 275 1.63 -15.41 -39.56
C SER A 275 1.40 -16.83 -39.01
N ALA A 276 0.62 -17.00 -37.94
CA ALA A 276 0.18 -18.33 -37.50
C ALA A 276 -1.16 -18.69 -38.18
N PRO A 277 -1.20 -19.63 -39.14
CA PRO A 277 -2.46 -20.15 -39.66
C PRO A 277 -3.20 -20.90 -38.56
N THR A 278 -4.38 -20.42 -38.19
CA THR A 278 -5.31 -21.13 -37.32
C THR A 278 -5.89 -22.32 -38.09
N GLU A 279 -5.31 -23.51 -37.88
CA GLU A 279 -5.99 -24.74 -38.24
C GLU A 279 -7.25 -24.88 -37.38
N LYS A 280 -8.40 -24.93 -38.05
CA LYS A 280 -9.70 -25.17 -37.45
C LYS A 280 -9.83 -26.67 -37.18
N HIS A 281 -9.48 -27.12 -35.98
CA HIS A 281 -9.82 -28.46 -35.53
C HIS A 281 -11.26 -28.48 -35.01
N LEU A 282 -12.21 -28.70 -35.93
CA LEU A 282 -13.57 -29.14 -35.63
C LEU A 282 -13.51 -30.61 -35.19
N GLY A 283 -13.61 -30.86 -33.88
CA GLY A 283 -14.23 -32.08 -33.34
C GLY A 283 -15.34 -31.58 -32.42
N GLU A 284 -16.62 -31.71 -32.76
CA GLU A 284 -17.37 -32.97 -32.85
C GLU A 284 -17.19 -33.76 -31.54
N LEU A 285 -17.91 -33.37 -30.49
CA LEU A 285 -18.36 -34.30 -29.46
C LEU A 285 -19.84 -34.02 -29.17
N ASP A 286 -20.62 -34.90 -29.77
CA ASP A 286 -22.04 -35.17 -29.60
C ASP A 286 -22.27 -36.10 -28.38
N GLY A 287 -23.45 -36.00 -27.76
CA GLY A 287 -23.99 -36.92 -26.73
C GLY A 287 -23.52 -36.69 -25.28
N ASP A 288 -24.36 -36.74 -24.23
CA ASP A 288 -25.72 -37.25 -24.04
C ASP A 288 -26.24 -36.75 -22.65
N PRO A 289 -27.55 -36.55 -22.41
CA PRO A 289 -28.08 -36.03 -21.15
C PRO A 289 -28.68 -37.12 -20.24
N HIS A 290 -28.93 -36.74 -18.98
CA HIS A 290 -29.70 -37.46 -17.94
C HIS A 290 -29.05 -38.70 -17.30
N GLN A 291 -28.59 -38.54 -16.06
CA GLN A 291 -28.87 -39.56 -15.05
C GLN A 291 -29.23 -38.92 -13.70
N GLU A 292 -30.52 -38.98 -13.43
CA GLU A 292 -31.18 -39.00 -12.13
C GLU A 292 -30.58 -40.14 -11.29
N PHE A 293 -30.18 -39.86 -10.05
CA PHE A 293 -29.97 -40.95 -9.09
C PHE A 293 -30.57 -40.60 -7.74
N GLU A 294 -31.49 -41.47 -7.37
CA GLU A 294 -32.29 -41.48 -6.16
C GLU A 294 -31.48 -41.70 -4.89
N VAL A 295 -32.12 -41.23 -3.83
CA VAL A 295 -31.91 -41.39 -2.40
C VAL A 295 -31.80 -42.87 -1.99
N HIS A 296 -30.79 -43.21 -1.18
CA HIS A 296 -30.94 -44.24 -0.15
C HIS A 296 -30.06 -43.92 1.07
N GLY A 297 -30.71 -43.81 2.23
CA GLY A 297 -30.06 -43.73 3.53
C GLY A 297 -30.00 -45.08 4.26
N SER A 298 -29.48 -44.99 5.48
CA SER A 298 -29.48 -45.98 6.58
C SER A 298 -28.21 -46.85 6.76
N PRO A 299 -27.96 -47.45 7.95
CA PRO A 299 -26.98 -46.88 8.89
C PRO A 299 -26.04 -47.95 9.53
N ALA A 300 -25.20 -47.46 10.45
CA ALA A 300 -24.67 -48.14 11.65
C ALA A 300 -23.57 -49.22 11.53
N ASP A 301 -22.59 -49.00 12.42
CA ASP A 301 -21.84 -49.93 13.26
C ASP A 301 -20.54 -50.63 12.83
N SER A 302 -19.64 -50.63 13.82
CA SER A 302 -18.50 -51.53 14.10
C SER A 302 -17.15 -51.13 13.46
N ALA A 303 -16.21 -50.51 14.20
CA ALA A 303 -15.40 -51.02 15.32
C ALA A 303 -14.28 -52.01 14.90
N LEU A 304 -13.12 -51.86 15.57
CA LEU A 304 -11.85 -52.63 15.51
C LEU A 304 -10.83 -52.11 14.49
N ALA A 305 -9.51 -51.97 14.76
CA ALA A 305 -8.71 -52.07 15.98
C ALA A 305 -7.27 -51.57 15.68
N SER A 306 -6.60 -51.08 16.74
CA SER A 306 -5.18 -51.25 17.09
C SER A 306 -4.02 -50.85 16.15
N SER A 307 -3.15 -49.96 16.65
CA SER A 307 -1.71 -50.23 16.97
C SER A 307 -0.98 -48.91 17.31
N LEU A 308 -0.69 -48.63 18.59
CA LEU A 308 0.67 -48.65 19.19
C LEU A 308 1.77 -48.00 18.31
N THR A 309 2.38 -46.89 18.72
CA THR A 309 3.55 -46.92 19.60
C THR A 309 3.79 -45.61 20.33
N ALA A 310 4.17 -45.74 21.60
CA ALA A 310 4.61 -44.70 22.52
C ALA A 310 6.14 -44.56 22.48
N THR A 311 6.65 -43.37 22.78
CA THR A 311 7.99 -43.20 23.39
C THR A 311 7.96 -41.98 24.31
N GLU A 312 8.11 -42.26 25.61
CA GLU A 312 8.45 -41.36 26.72
C GLU A 312 9.78 -40.64 26.44
N GLY A 313 10.17 -39.51 27.01
CA GLY A 313 9.79 -38.77 28.21
C GLY A 313 11.05 -38.06 28.73
N ARG A 314 10.89 -36.98 29.50
CA ARG A 314 11.67 -36.69 30.74
C ARG A 314 11.32 -35.32 31.32
N TYR A 315 10.79 -35.38 32.53
CA TYR A 315 10.68 -34.32 33.50
C TYR A 315 12.05 -34.06 34.15
N TYR A 316 12.30 -32.80 34.54
CA TYR A 316 13.14 -32.49 35.69
C TYR A 316 12.39 -31.51 36.60
N THR A 317 12.19 -31.95 37.83
CA THR A 317 11.78 -31.14 38.98
C THR A 317 13.03 -30.76 39.76
N GLY A 318 13.06 -29.54 40.31
CA GLY A 318 14.18 -29.04 41.11
C GLY A 318 13.72 -27.90 42.02
N SER A 319 13.95 -28.10 43.31
CA SER A 319 13.38 -27.47 44.50
C SER A 319 13.96 -26.09 44.88
N VAL A 320 13.11 -25.31 45.59
CA VAL A 320 13.35 -24.05 46.32
C VAL A 320 14.31 -24.23 47.52
N PRO A 321 15.00 -23.17 48.01
CA PRO A 321 14.58 -22.51 49.26
C PRO A 321 14.76 -20.95 49.26
N PRO A 322 14.29 -20.22 50.30
CA PRO A 322 13.68 -18.88 50.17
C PRO A 322 14.57 -17.72 50.67
N SER A 323 14.17 -16.47 50.33
CA SER A 323 13.97 -15.37 51.29
C SER A 323 13.56 -14.03 50.64
N GLU A 324 12.52 -13.44 51.23
CA GLU A 324 12.23 -12.02 51.47
C GLU A 324 11.90 -11.02 50.34
N MET A 325 10.59 -10.71 50.30
CA MET A 325 9.92 -9.39 50.31
C MET A 325 10.46 -8.25 49.44
N VAL A 326 9.61 -7.75 48.54
CA VAL A 326 8.97 -6.42 48.65
C VAL A 326 7.84 -6.36 47.62
N SER A 327 6.65 -6.04 48.13
CA SER A 327 5.41 -5.84 47.40
C SER A 327 5.46 -4.51 46.65
N ASN A 328 5.02 -4.50 45.38
CA ASN A 328 4.33 -3.35 44.80
C ASN A 328 3.31 -3.87 43.79
N GLU A 329 2.05 -3.65 44.15
CA GLU A 329 0.82 -4.05 43.51
C GLU A 329 0.36 -2.88 42.62
N VAL A 330 0.28 -3.08 41.30
CA VAL A 330 -0.50 -2.22 40.40
C VAL A 330 -1.15 -3.09 39.32
N ASP A 331 -2.46 -2.91 39.20
CA ASP A 331 -3.45 -3.65 38.43
C ASP A 331 -3.09 -4.02 36.99
N THR A 332 -3.36 -5.29 36.67
CA THR A 332 -3.38 -5.84 35.31
C THR A 332 -4.83 -5.87 34.83
N ILE A 333 -5.20 -4.98 33.88
CA ILE A 333 -6.46 -5.07 33.15
C ILE A 333 -6.20 -5.62 31.74
N GLY A 334 -6.78 -6.81 31.49
CA GLY A 334 -7.47 -7.16 30.25
C GLY A 334 -6.69 -7.12 28.94
N ARG A 335 -6.00 -8.22 28.65
CA ARG A 335 -5.42 -8.54 27.33
C ARG A 335 -6.46 -9.30 26.50
N PRO A 336 -6.97 -8.79 25.36
CA PRO A 336 -7.76 -9.62 24.45
C PRO A 336 -6.83 -10.46 23.57
N SER A 337 -7.11 -11.76 23.54
CA SER A 337 -6.43 -12.78 22.76
C SER A 337 -6.73 -12.67 21.28
N ASP A 338 -5.67 -12.75 20.47
CA ASP A 338 -5.56 -13.27 19.10
C ASP A 338 -6.87 -13.55 18.35
N ALA A 339 -7.32 -12.58 17.55
CA ALA A 339 -8.27 -12.83 16.47
C ALA A 339 -7.49 -13.21 15.20
N VAL A 340 -7.35 -14.52 14.97
CA VAL A 340 -6.98 -15.06 13.66
C VAL A 340 -8.12 -14.75 12.70
N MET A 341 -7.89 -13.86 11.72
CA MET A 341 -8.85 -13.58 10.65
C MET A 341 -9.14 -14.88 9.89
N SER A 342 -10.38 -15.36 9.99
CA SER A 342 -10.88 -16.48 9.19
C SER A 342 -11.23 -16.00 7.78
N PRO A 343 -10.87 -16.73 6.71
CA PRO A 343 -11.06 -16.29 5.31
C PRO A 343 -12.52 -16.20 4.85
N LEU A 344 -13.50 -16.61 5.66
CA LEU A 344 -14.92 -16.63 5.30
C LEU A 344 -15.60 -15.25 5.32
N SER A 345 -14.99 -14.22 5.92
CA SER A 345 -15.58 -12.86 5.95
C SER A 345 -15.34 -12.06 4.66
N ALA A 346 -14.29 -12.39 3.90
CA ALA A 346 -13.98 -11.71 2.64
C ALA A 346 -15.00 -12.03 1.53
N GLU A 347 -15.51 -13.27 1.48
CA GLU A 347 -16.52 -13.67 0.49
C GLU A 347 -17.89 -13.04 0.74
N VAL A 348 -18.28 -12.83 2.00
CA VAL A 348 -19.57 -12.19 2.34
C VAL A 348 -19.57 -10.70 1.98
N ILE A 349 -18.41 -10.02 2.13
CA ILE A 349 -18.25 -8.61 1.74
C ILE A 349 -18.23 -8.48 0.21
N ALA A 350 -17.50 -9.37 -0.50
CA ALA A 350 -17.49 -9.38 -1.96
C ALA A 350 -18.86 -9.72 -2.58
N ALA A 351 -19.59 -10.69 -2.01
CA ALA A 351 -20.92 -11.08 -2.48
C ALA A 351 -21.98 -9.97 -2.29
N ARG A 352 -21.81 -9.10 -1.29
CA ARG A 352 -22.74 -7.99 -1.04
C ARG A 352 -22.41 -6.74 -1.85
N ASN A 353 -21.13 -6.45 -2.10
CA ASN A 353 -20.71 -5.40 -3.05
C ASN A 353 -21.13 -5.74 -4.50
N GLY A 354 -21.08 -7.02 -4.89
CA GLY A 354 -21.66 -7.48 -6.15
C GLY A 354 -23.19 -7.31 -6.23
N ARG A 355 -23.89 -7.27 -5.09
CA ARG A 355 -25.34 -7.03 -5.02
C ARG A 355 -25.69 -5.55 -5.12
N LEU A 356 -24.84 -4.65 -4.62
CA LEU A 356 -24.96 -3.21 -4.83
C LEU A 356 -24.71 -2.84 -6.30
N GLN A 357 -23.67 -3.39 -6.93
CA GLN A 357 -23.42 -3.20 -8.36
C GLN A 357 -24.56 -3.71 -9.26
N ARG A 358 -25.25 -4.80 -8.86
CA ARG A 358 -26.36 -5.36 -9.64
C ARG A 358 -27.69 -4.62 -9.42
N ALA A 359 -27.87 -3.94 -8.28
CA ALA A 359 -29.08 -3.15 -8.01
C ALA A 359 -29.13 -1.85 -8.84
N GLU A 360 -27.98 -1.30 -9.25
CA GLU A 360 -27.91 -0.05 -10.02
C GLU A 360 -28.16 -0.25 -11.52
N LEU A 361 -27.87 -1.44 -12.05
CA LEU A 361 -28.16 -1.82 -13.43
C LEU A 361 -29.66 -2.04 -13.70
N ASP A 362 -30.47 -2.37 -12.69
CA ASP A 362 -31.91 -2.64 -12.86
C ASP A 362 -32.80 -1.39 -12.70
N SER A 363 -32.27 -0.28 -12.21
CA SER A 363 -33.02 0.99 -12.07
C SER A 363 -33.01 1.87 -13.33
N GLY A 364 -32.28 1.50 -14.38
CA GLY A 364 -31.98 2.34 -15.54
C GLY A 364 -32.80 2.11 -16.80
N TRP A 365 -33.98 1.48 -16.75
CA TRP A 365 -34.84 1.39 -17.95
C TRP A 365 -36.35 1.29 -17.62
N LYS A 366 -36.94 2.41 -17.19
CA LYS A 366 -38.36 2.66 -17.38
C LYS A 366 -38.51 4.03 -18.05
N GLY A 367 -39.01 3.98 -19.28
CA GLY A 367 -39.03 5.09 -20.20
C GLY A 367 -39.84 6.29 -19.72
N TYR A 368 -39.38 7.44 -20.17
CA TYR A 368 -40.17 8.57 -20.63
C TYR A 368 -39.54 9.11 -21.91
#